data_AF-A0A8T3SVZ4-F1
#
_entry.id   AF-A0A8T3SVZ4-F1
#
_cell.length_a   1.000
_cell.length_b   1.000
_cell.length_c   1.000
_cell.angle_alpha   90.00
_cell.angle_beta   90.00
_cell.angle_gamma   90.00
#
_symmetry.space_group_name_H-M   'P 1'
#
loop_
_entity.id
_entity.type
_entity.pdbx_description
1 polymer ?
#
loop_
_entity_poly.entity_id
_entity_poly.type
_entity_poly.pdbx_seq_one_letter_code
_entity_poly.pdbx_strand_id
1 'polypeptide(L)' 'MSTATASATPSSEADIRALIDSWIKSVHAQDVAGIASHYAPDILAFDAIMQLQFKGREAYTKH' A
#
# COMPACT_ATOMS: atom_id res chain seq x y z
N MET A 1 -14.18 -5.35 41.62
CA MET A 1 -13.12 -4.36 41.36
C MET A 1 -12.05 -5.02 40.50
N SER A 2 -12.04 -4.77 39.19
CA SER A 2 -10.82 -4.71 38.37
C SER A 2 -11.23 -4.19 36.99
N THR A 3 -11.17 -2.87 36.83
CA THR A 3 -11.31 -2.20 35.54
C THR A 3 -9.97 -2.27 34.83
N ALA A 4 -9.89 -3.07 33.76
CA ALA A 4 -8.77 -3.00 32.84
C ALA A 4 -8.96 -1.75 31.97
N THR A 5 -8.15 -0.74 32.25
CA THR A 5 -8.06 0.54 31.53
C THR A 5 -7.71 0.29 30.07
N ALA A 6 -8.56 0.76 29.15
CA ALA A 6 -8.19 0.93 27.74
C ALA A 6 -7.12 2.03 27.65
N SER A 7 -5.88 1.66 27.34
CA SER A 7 -4.78 2.60 27.15
C SER A 7 -5.00 3.39 25.86
N ALA A 8 -5.26 4.68 26.03
CA ALA A 8 -5.19 5.81 25.10
C ALA A 8 -4.71 5.54 23.65
N THR A 9 -5.58 5.80 22.65
CA THR A 9 -5.19 5.87 21.22
C THR A 9 -5.10 7.31 20.71
N PRO A 10 -3.95 7.97 20.90
CA PRO A 10 -3.53 9.04 20.00
C PRO A 10 -2.16 8.71 19.39
N SER A 11 -2.10 7.91 18.30
CA SER A 11 -0.94 7.87 17.36
C SER A 11 -1.15 6.99 16.11
N SER A 12 -2.06 6.01 16.13
CA SER A 12 -2.13 4.99 15.07
C SER A 12 -2.41 5.56 13.67
N GLU A 13 -3.30 6.55 13.54
CA GLU A 13 -3.62 7.15 12.24
C GLU A 13 -2.43 7.95 11.67
N ALA A 14 -1.76 8.75 12.49
CA ALA A 14 -0.63 9.56 12.05
C ALA A 14 0.54 8.70 11.57
N ASP A 15 0.80 7.60 12.29
CA ASP A 15 1.85 6.64 11.92
C ASP A 15 1.50 5.91 10.62
N ILE A 16 0.23 5.51 10.43
CA ILE A 16 -0.25 4.94 9.16
C ILE A 16 -0.09 5.94 8.01
N ARG A 17 -0.44 7.22 8.23
CA ARG A 17 -0.27 8.28 7.20
C ARG A 17 1.20 8.46 6.83
N ALA A 18 2.10 8.46 7.81
CA ALA A 18 3.54 8.56 7.55
C ALA A 18 4.06 7.38 6.71
N LEU A 19 3.59 6.16 6.98
CA LEU A 19 3.92 4.97 6.17
C LEU A 19 3.41 5.09 4.73
N ILE A 20 2.18 5.57 4.54
CA ILE A 20 1.58 5.81 3.21
C ILE A 20 2.38 6.89 2.46
N ASP A 21 2.72 8.01 3.12
CA ASP A 21 3.49 9.10 2.50
C ASP A 21 4.88 8.65 2.06
N SER A 22 5.54 7.79 2.86
CA SER A 22 6.82 7.16 2.50
C SER A 22 6.67 6.26 1.27
N TRP A 23 5.64 5.42 1.25
CA TRP A 23 5.38 4.53 0.12
C TRP A 23 5.09 5.31 -1.17
N ILE A 24 4.28 6.39 -1.11
CA ILE A 24 3.99 7.27 -2.26
C ILE A 24 5.27 7.89 -2.82
N LYS A 25 6.20 8.32 -1.96
CA LYS A 25 7.49 8.87 -2.41
C LYS A 25 8.28 7.83 -3.21
N SER A 26 8.33 6.58 -2.74
CA SER A 26 8.99 5.47 -3.46
C SER A 26 8.32 5.19 -4.80
N VAL A 27 6.98 5.23 -4.87
CA VAL A 27 6.22 5.11 -6.12
C VAL A 27 6.58 6.22 -7.12
N HIS A 28 6.57 7.49 -6.69
CA HIS A 28 6.93 8.62 -7.55
C HIS A 28 8.39 8.58 -8.01
N ALA A 29 9.29 8.08 -7.17
CA ALA A 29 10.70 7.89 -7.51
C ALA A 29 10.96 6.65 -8.40
N GLN A 30 9.93 5.85 -8.70
CA GLN A 30 10.05 4.56 -9.37
C GLN A 30 11.02 3.60 -8.65
N ASP A 31 11.13 3.73 -7.33
CA ASP A 31 11.99 2.92 -6.48
C ASP A 31 11.26 1.63 -6.06
N VAL A 32 11.42 0.59 -6.88
CA VAL A 32 10.79 -0.72 -6.66
C VAL A 32 11.23 -1.35 -5.34
N ALA A 33 12.49 -1.17 -4.94
CA ALA A 33 12.99 -1.71 -3.67
C ALA A 33 12.38 -0.97 -2.47
N GLY A 34 12.28 0.36 -2.55
CA GLY A 34 11.59 1.19 -1.58
C GLY A 34 10.11 0.82 -1.45
N ILE A 35 9.40 0.61 -2.55
CA ILE A 35 8.00 0.15 -2.56
C ILE A 35 7.88 -1.20 -1.85
N ALA A 36 8.71 -2.18 -2.23
CA ALA A 36 8.64 -3.53 -1.69
C ALA A 36 8.94 -3.61 -0.19
N SER A 37 9.74 -2.68 0.35
CA SER A 37 10.08 -2.62 1.78
C SER A 37 8.88 -2.37 2.70
N HIS A 38 7.78 -1.84 2.16
CA HIS A 38 6.53 -1.62 2.90
C HIS A 38 5.64 -2.87 2.98
N TYR A 39 5.98 -3.94 2.27
CA TYR A 39 5.22 -5.19 2.30
C TYR A 39 5.84 -6.20 3.25
N ALA A 40 4.98 -6.98 3.92
CA ALA A 40 5.43 -8.13 4.67
C ALA A 40 6.00 -9.20 3.72
N PRO A 41 7.01 -9.99 4.16
CA PRO A 41 7.59 -11.05 3.32
C PRO A 41 6.59 -12.08 2.78
N ASP A 42 5.47 -12.28 3.48
CA ASP A 42 4.39 -13.22 3.20
C ASP A 42 3.12 -12.53 2.65
N ILE A 43 3.27 -11.36 2.03
CA ILE A 43 2.16 -10.59 1.49
C ILE A 43 1.28 -11.43 0.55
N LEU A 44 -0.01 -11.49 0.87
CA LEU A 44 -1.06 -11.97 -0.03
C LEU A 44 -1.76 -10.75 -0.63
N ALA A 45 -1.49 -10.48 -1.90
CA ALA A 45 -2.11 -9.39 -2.64
C ALA A 45 -3.18 -9.93 -3.60
N PHE A 46 -4.35 -9.29 -3.60
CA PHE A 46 -5.41 -9.50 -4.60
C PHE A 46 -5.49 -8.25 -5.46
N ASP A 47 -4.50 -8.08 -6.34
CA ASP A 47 -4.49 -7.01 -7.32
C ASP A 47 -5.10 -7.49 -8.64
N ALA A 48 -5.75 -6.58 -9.36
CA ALA A 48 -6.01 -6.76 -10.79
C ALA A 48 -4.70 -6.55 -11.55
N ILE A 49 -3.75 -7.48 -11.39
CA ILE A 49 -2.47 -7.45 -12.10
C ILE A 49 -2.75 -7.92 -13.51
N MET A 50 -3.08 -6.93 -14.32
CA MET A 50 -3.30 -7.10 -15.72
C MET A 50 -2.21 -6.36 -16.50
N GLN A 51 -2.26 -6.35 -17.83
CA GLN A 51 -1.24 -5.68 -18.63
C GLN A 51 -1.11 -4.21 -18.16
N LEU A 52 0.05 -3.84 -17.61
CA LEU A 52 0.30 -2.51 -16.99
C LEU A 52 0.00 -1.34 -17.93
N GLN A 53 -0.01 -1.59 -19.24
CA GLN A 53 -0.43 -0.65 -20.24
C GLN A 53 -1.10 -1.37 -21.41
N PHE A 54 -2.35 -1.01 -21.71
CA PHE A 54 -2.96 -1.26 -23.01
C PHE A 54 -2.72 -0.06 -23.91
N LYS A 55 -2.21 -0.29 -25.13
CA LYS A 55 -2.09 0.74 -26.15
C LYS A 55 -3.14 0.51 -27.22
N GLY A 56 -4.09 1.44 -27.32
CA GLY A 56 -5.16 1.38 -28.31
C GLY A 56 -6.43 0.73 -27.78
N ARG A 57 -7.56 1.23 -28.28
CA ARG A 57 -8.91 0.84 -27.87
C ARG A 57 -9.13 -0.67 -27.99
N GLU A 58 -8.71 -1.28 -29.09
CA GLU A 58 -8.91 -2.71 -29.31
C GLU A 58 -8.20 -3.58 -28.26
N ALA A 59 -6.96 -3.23 -27.90
CA ALA A 59 -6.21 -3.94 -26.86
C ALA A 59 -6.88 -3.81 -25.49
N TYR A 60 -7.40 -2.62 -25.16
CA TYR A 60 -8.12 -2.38 -23.91
C TYR A 60 -9.49 -3.08 -23.85
N THR A 61 -10.21 -3.20 -24.96
CA THR A 61 -11.58 -3.76 -24.96
C THR A 61 -11.60 -5.29 -24.89
N LYS A 62 -10.48 -5.95 -25.24
CA LYS A 62 -10.32 -7.43 -25.17
C LYS A 62 -9.82 -7.92 -23.81
N HIS A 63 -9.65 -7.00 -22.89
CA HIS A 63 -9.05 -7.22 -21.60
C HIS A 63 -10.00 -7.87 -20.61
#